data_AF-A0A7C3PA76-F1
#
_entry.id   AF-A0A7C3PA76-F1
#
_cell.length_a   1.000
_cell.length_b   1.000
_cell.length_c   1.000
_cell.angle_alpha   90.00
_cell.angle_beta   90.00
_cell.angle_gamma   90.00
#
_symmetry.space_group_name_H-M   'P 1'
#
loop_
_entity.id
_entity.type
_entity.pdbx_description
1 polymer ?
#
loop_
_entity_poly.entity_id
_entity_poly.type
_entity_poly.pdbx_seq_one_letter_code
_entity_poly.pdbx_strand_id
1 'polypeptide(L)'
;MTSKDSMTTLAENKEQPGSMYRLSSISLWAKLFLLIFGTLIPRIIVFLQPQIITNDGTLYIRMAKLFAEGKYGGTPGSYFSLYPFLIFLVQKFVGDWELSGQLISLTLGTLTVIPVFLLGRSLYDERMAWFSAIFYVTLPNLLKFDAQVIRDPTLWFFILVTMWLIYEGLNRNQPLLIGLASISAGLGAITRVEGLIFWGVLALYVAFCRTQRIPIRRKALNVAILVIIFPILLSAIFLSTKRDTNHIAVREMTSFSFNVIRGNVRAFLRPADPIARINI
;
A
#
# COMPACT_ATOMS: atom_id res chain seq x y z
N MET A 1 47.07 -50.34 24.68
CA MET A 1 46.59 -49.14 25.40
C MET A 1 46.34 -48.04 24.38
N THR A 2 45.34 -48.18 23.51
CA THR A 2 45.08 -47.24 22.39
C THR A 2 43.66 -47.47 21.87
N SER A 3 42.65 -47.25 22.72
CA SER A 3 41.23 -47.42 22.34
C SER A 3 40.27 -46.58 23.18
N LYS A 4 40.76 -45.48 23.79
CA LYS A 4 39.89 -44.56 24.56
C LYS A 4 39.94 -43.10 24.10
N ASP A 5 40.96 -42.71 23.34
CA ASP A 5 41.13 -41.29 22.94
C ASP A 5 40.45 -40.93 21.61
N SER A 6 39.88 -41.90 20.88
CA SER A 6 39.18 -41.66 19.62
C SER A 6 37.65 -41.52 19.77
N MET A 7 37.10 -41.73 20.97
CA MET A 7 35.65 -41.60 21.26
C MET A 7 35.28 -40.29 21.96
N THR A 8 36.25 -39.45 22.33
CA THR A 8 36.02 -38.15 22.98
C THR A 8 35.99 -36.97 22.01
N THR A 9 36.39 -37.16 20.75
CA THR A 9 36.41 -36.08 19.74
C THR A 9 35.20 -36.04 18.81
N LEU A 10 34.26 -37.00 18.92
CA LEU A 10 33.05 -37.05 18.10
C LEU A 10 31.80 -36.47 18.79
N ALA A 11 31.91 -36.00 20.04
CA ALA A 11 30.76 -35.60 20.85
C ALA A 11 30.46 -34.09 20.87
N GLU A 12 31.19 -33.25 20.15
CA GLU A 12 31.02 -31.80 20.28
C GLU A 12 31.08 -31.02 18.96
N ASN A 13 30.50 -31.57 17.89
CA ASN A 13 30.06 -30.74 16.77
C ASN A 13 28.53 -30.71 16.75
N LYS A 14 27.95 -30.08 17.79
CA LYS A 14 26.58 -29.55 17.71
C LYS A 14 26.62 -28.49 16.63
N GLU A 15 26.29 -28.87 15.39
CA GLU A 15 25.96 -27.93 14.33
C GLU A 15 25.01 -26.89 14.93
N GLN A 16 25.51 -25.67 15.11
CA GLN A 16 24.69 -24.59 15.61
C GLN A 16 23.54 -24.44 14.60
N PRO A 17 22.27 -24.55 15.02
CA PRO A 17 21.17 -24.42 14.09
C PRO A 17 21.28 -23.05 13.42
N GLY A 18 21.36 -23.07 12.08
CA GLY A 18 21.58 -21.89 11.26
C GLY A 18 20.61 -20.77 11.62
N SER A 19 21.01 -19.52 11.39
CA SER A 19 20.24 -18.30 11.75
C SER A 19 18.75 -18.37 11.35
N MET A 20 18.45 -19.05 10.25
CA MET A 20 17.10 -19.27 9.74
C MET A 20 16.23 -20.18 10.63
N TYR A 21 16.82 -21.15 11.34
CA TYR A 21 16.12 -21.99 12.31
C TYR A 21 15.87 -21.25 13.64
N ARG A 22 16.72 -20.27 14.00
CA ARG A 22 16.47 -19.40 15.17
C ARG A 22 15.35 -18.40 14.91
N LEU A 23 15.18 -17.93 13.67
CA LEU A 23 14.07 -17.05 13.32
C LEU A 23 12.72 -17.78 13.36
N SER A 24 12.67 -19.06 12.95
CA SER A 24 11.41 -19.81 12.94
C SER A 24 10.81 -20.03 14.33
N SER A 25 11.64 -20.13 15.39
CA SER A 25 11.20 -20.35 16.77
C SER A 25 10.61 -19.12 17.47
N ILE A 26 10.75 -17.93 16.87
CA ILE A 26 10.26 -16.66 17.42
C ILE A 26 8.76 -16.49 17.13
N SER A 27 8.02 -15.86 18.06
CA SER A 27 6.59 -15.58 17.87
C SER A 27 6.34 -14.65 16.69
N LEU A 28 5.18 -14.77 16.02
CA LEU A 28 4.81 -13.90 14.89
C LEU A 28 4.88 -12.41 15.26
N TRP A 29 4.42 -12.05 16.45
CA TRP A 29 4.46 -10.68 16.95
C TRP A 29 5.88 -10.12 17.04
N ALA A 30 6.82 -10.91 17.53
CA ALA A 30 8.22 -10.50 17.59
C ALA A 30 8.86 -10.37 16.20
N LYS A 31 8.47 -11.24 15.23
CA LYS A 31 8.90 -11.10 13.83
C LYS A 31 8.40 -9.81 13.20
N LEU A 32 7.10 -9.51 13.38
CA LEU A 32 6.51 -8.27 12.87
C LEU A 32 7.12 -7.03 13.53
N PHE A 33 7.36 -7.08 14.84
CA PHE A 33 8.05 -6.01 15.55
C PHE A 33 9.44 -5.78 14.98
N LEU A 34 10.24 -6.84 14.83
CA LEU A 34 11.58 -6.74 14.24
C LEU A 34 11.54 -6.13 12.83
N LEU A 35 10.57 -6.55 12.00
CA LEU A 35 10.40 -6.01 10.66
C LEU A 35 10.01 -4.54 10.68
N ILE A 36 9.06 -4.13 11.51
CA ILE A 36 8.64 -2.72 11.63
C ILE A 36 9.84 -1.86 12.03
N PHE A 37 10.61 -2.27 13.04
CA PHE A 37 11.78 -1.52 13.48
C PHE A 37 12.88 -1.50 12.41
N GLY A 38 13.18 -2.64 11.80
CA GLY A 38 14.15 -2.73 10.70
C GLY A 38 13.76 -1.90 9.47
N THR A 39 12.45 -1.71 9.25
CA THR A 39 11.88 -0.89 8.18
C THR A 39 11.93 0.60 8.53
N LEU A 40 11.66 0.93 9.79
CA LEU A 40 11.53 2.30 10.29
C LEU A 40 12.88 3.02 10.38
N ILE A 41 13.93 2.33 10.86
CA ILE A 41 15.27 2.93 11.05
C ILE A 41 15.80 3.63 9.78
N PRO A 42 15.91 2.97 8.61
CA PRO A 42 16.42 3.63 7.41
C PRO A 42 15.52 4.77 6.94
N ARG A 43 14.20 4.67 7.17
CA ARG A 43 13.24 5.73 6.80
C ARG A 43 13.38 6.96 7.69
N ILE A 44 13.62 6.80 8.99
CA ILE A 44 13.90 7.92 9.90
C ILE A 44 15.18 8.64 9.46
N ILE A 45 16.23 7.91 9.06
CA ILE A 45 17.47 8.53 8.58
C ILE A 45 17.20 9.44 7.38
N VAL A 46 16.40 8.98 6.41
CA VAL A 46 16.02 9.79 5.24
C VAL A 46 15.08 10.94 5.63
N PHE A 47 14.13 10.69 6.54
CA PHE A 47 13.19 11.69 7.03
C PHE A 47 13.89 12.87 7.73
N LEU A 48 15.01 12.62 8.42
CA LEU A 48 15.81 13.67 9.06
C LEU A 48 16.64 14.51 8.08
N GLN A 49 16.74 14.09 6.81
CA GLN A 49 17.42 14.87 5.78
C GLN A 49 16.49 15.96 5.24
N PRO A 50 17.01 17.14 4.84
CA PRO A 50 16.19 18.19 4.26
C PRO A 50 15.43 17.68 3.03
N GLN A 51 14.10 17.60 3.15
CA GLN A 51 13.23 17.23 2.04
C GLN A 51 12.70 18.50 1.38
N ILE A 52 12.78 18.55 0.05
CA ILE A 52 12.11 19.59 -0.71
C ILE A 52 10.67 19.12 -0.94
N ILE A 53 9.71 19.95 -0.54
CA ILE A 53 8.29 19.65 -0.80
C ILE A 53 8.09 19.54 -2.31
N THR A 54 7.58 18.38 -2.75
CA THR A 54 7.25 18.15 -4.15
C THR A 54 6.04 18.99 -4.56
N ASN A 55 5.88 19.21 -5.87
CA ASN A 55 4.71 19.93 -6.40
C ASN A 55 3.40 19.26 -5.92
N ASP A 56 3.33 17.93 -5.99
CA ASP A 56 2.21 17.14 -5.48
C ASP A 56 2.01 17.32 -3.96
N GLY A 57 3.09 17.38 -3.18
CA GLY A 57 3.03 17.63 -1.74
C GLY A 57 2.35 18.95 -1.40
N THR A 58 2.67 20.02 -2.13
CA THR A 58 2.02 21.33 -1.94
C THR A 58 0.51 21.26 -2.24
N LEU A 59 0.13 20.50 -3.27
CA LEU A 59 -1.27 20.28 -3.63
C LEU A 59 -2.02 19.53 -2.53
N TYR A 60 -1.45 18.46 -1.98
CA TYR A 60 -2.08 17.69 -0.88
C TYR A 60 -2.23 18.52 0.39
N ILE A 61 -1.23 19.34 0.73
CA ILE A 61 -1.32 20.27 1.87
C ILE A 61 -2.42 21.31 1.64
N ARG A 62 -2.52 21.87 0.43
CA ARG A 62 -3.58 22.83 0.08
C ARG A 62 -4.97 22.20 0.21
N MET A 63 -5.14 20.96 -0.25
CA MET A 63 -6.38 20.20 -0.07
C MET A 63 -6.70 19.97 1.41
N ALA A 64 -5.71 19.62 2.23
CA ALA A 64 -5.90 19.42 3.67
C ALA A 64 -6.34 20.70 4.38
N LYS A 65 -5.77 21.86 4.01
CA LYS A 65 -6.20 23.17 4.51
C LYS A 65 -7.65 23.50 4.12
N LEU A 66 -8.05 23.19 2.89
CA LEU A 66 -9.44 23.36 2.45
C LEU A 66 -10.42 22.49 3.25
N PHE A 67 -10.03 21.26 3.62
CA PHE A 67 -10.84 20.44 4.53
C PHE A 67 -10.96 21.06 5.92
N ALA A 68 -9.91 21.68 6.44
CA ALA A 68 -9.97 22.40 7.71
C ALA A 68 -10.91 23.61 7.69
N GLU A 69 -11.03 24.28 6.54
CA GLU A 69 -11.97 25.38 6.30
C GLU A 69 -13.40 24.90 5.99
N GLY A 70 -13.66 23.59 5.96
CA GLY A 70 -14.96 23.02 5.56
C GLY A 70 -15.28 23.13 4.06
N LYS A 71 -14.29 23.48 3.23
CA LYS A 71 -14.43 23.70 1.78
C LYS A 71 -14.10 22.43 0.99
N TYR A 72 -14.97 21.42 1.08
CA TYR A 72 -14.77 20.11 0.45
C TYR A 72 -14.86 20.12 -1.09
N GLY A 73 -15.56 21.10 -1.69
CA GLY A 73 -15.71 21.22 -3.15
C GLY A 73 -14.65 22.10 -3.85
N GLY A 74 -13.78 22.79 -3.10
CA GLY A 74 -12.77 23.71 -3.64
C GLY A 74 -11.40 23.08 -3.91
N THR A 75 -11.26 21.77 -3.70
CA THR A 75 -9.99 21.05 -3.88
C THR A 75 -9.61 21.02 -5.36
N PRO A 76 -8.38 21.42 -5.76
CA PRO A 76 -7.98 21.38 -7.17
C PRO A 76 -8.07 19.94 -7.71
N GLY A 77 -8.77 19.72 -8.82
CA GLY A 77 -9.12 18.37 -9.32
C GLY A 77 -10.50 17.85 -8.87
N SER A 78 -11.22 18.57 -7.99
CA SER A 78 -12.62 18.32 -7.61
C SER A 78 -12.97 16.94 -7.01
N TYR A 79 -12.01 16.15 -6.54
CA TYR A 79 -12.31 14.85 -5.91
C TYR A 79 -11.79 14.76 -4.47
N PHE A 80 -12.56 14.09 -3.61
CA PHE A 80 -12.13 13.72 -2.27
C PHE A 80 -10.99 12.69 -2.35
N SER A 81 -9.85 12.99 -1.72
CA SER A 81 -8.74 12.07 -1.58
C SER A 81 -8.47 11.77 -0.11
N LEU A 82 -8.26 10.48 0.20
CA LEU A 82 -8.06 10.02 1.58
C LEU A 82 -6.79 10.63 2.18
N TYR A 83 -5.72 10.77 1.39
CA TYR A 83 -4.43 11.23 1.91
C TYR A 83 -4.48 12.67 2.46
N PRO A 84 -4.96 13.70 1.74
CA PRO A 84 -5.18 15.02 2.30
C PRO A 84 -6.13 15.06 3.50
N PHE A 85 -7.11 14.15 3.56
CA PHE A 85 -8.00 14.05 4.71
C PHE A 85 -7.26 13.52 5.94
N LEU A 86 -6.37 12.53 5.77
CA LEU A 86 -5.49 12.08 6.84
C LEU A 86 -4.55 13.20 7.30
N ILE A 87 -3.98 14.00 6.38
CA ILE A 87 -3.15 15.17 6.74
C ILE A 87 -3.92 16.12 7.64
N PHE A 88 -5.16 16.46 7.27
CA PHE A 88 -6.04 17.29 8.08
C PHE A 88 -6.27 16.72 9.49
N LEU A 89 -6.48 15.41 9.63
CA LEU A 89 -6.68 14.79 10.93
C LEU A 89 -5.40 14.82 11.78
N VAL A 90 -4.26 14.45 11.20
CA VAL A 90 -2.97 14.38 11.89
C VAL A 90 -2.47 15.77 12.28
N GLN A 91 -2.73 16.78 11.45
CA GLN A 91 -2.33 18.16 11.72
C GLN A 91 -2.94 18.71 13.01
N LYS A 92 -4.14 18.26 13.40
CA LYS A 92 -4.76 18.69 14.67
C LYS A 92 -3.94 18.29 15.90
N PHE A 93 -3.11 17.26 15.79
CA PHE A 93 -2.26 16.76 16.88
C PHE A 93 -0.82 17.28 16.75
N VAL A 94 -0.32 17.40 15.52
CA VAL A 94 1.08 17.75 15.24
C VAL A 94 1.29 19.26 15.13
N GLY A 95 0.28 20.01 14.70
CA GLY A 95 0.32 21.46 14.48
C GLY A 95 0.88 21.87 13.11
N ASP A 96 1.78 21.07 12.52
CA ASP A 96 2.41 21.36 11.23
C ASP A 96 1.85 20.51 10.07
N TRP A 97 1.56 21.15 8.94
CA TRP A 97 0.92 20.51 7.78
C TRP A 97 1.87 19.59 6.99
N GLU A 98 3.12 20.01 6.83
CA GLU A 98 4.12 19.26 6.07
C GLU A 98 4.51 18.01 6.86
N LEU A 99 4.87 18.19 8.13
CA LEU A 99 5.21 17.13 9.05
C LEU A 99 4.07 16.11 9.16
N SER A 100 2.82 16.56 9.17
CA SER A 100 1.66 15.66 9.17
C SER A 100 1.61 14.77 7.93
N GLY A 101 1.85 15.34 6.76
CA GLY A 101 1.94 14.57 5.51
C GLY A 101 3.09 13.56 5.53
N GLN A 102 4.28 14.01 5.90
CA GLN A 102 5.45 13.13 5.97
C GLN A 102 5.24 12.01 6.99
N LEU A 103 4.64 12.27 8.15
CA LEU A 103 4.36 11.25 9.17
C LEU A 103 3.36 10.19 8.67
N ILE A 104 2.35 10.57 7.88
CA ILE A 104 1.41 9.62 7.30
C ILE A 104 2.12 8.71 6.29
N SER A 105 2.90 9.29 5.38
CA SER A 105 3.67 8.56 4.38
C SER A 105 4.69 7.63 5.05
N LEU A 106 5.41 8.12 6.06
CA LEU A 106 6.38 7.36 6.84
C LEU A 106 5.71 6.19 7.57
N THR A 107 4.56 6.45 8.20
CA THR A 107 3.84 5.43 8.97
C THR A 107 3.29 4.33 8.06
N LEU A 108 2.57 4.69 7.00
CA LEU A 108 1.97 3.70 6.10
C LEU A 108 3.03 2.99 5.24
N GLY A 109 4.08 3.69 4.82
CA GLY A 109 5.25 3.07 4.21
C GLY A 109 5.91 2.05 5.14
N THR A 110 6.13 2.40 6.42
CA THR A 110 6.68 1.46 7.40
C THR A 110 5.76 0.26 7.62
N LEU A 111 4.46 0.49 7.81
CA LEU A 111 3.49 -0.57 8.06
C LEU A 111 3.27 -1.49 6.86
N THR A 112 3.62 -1.05 5.64
CA THR A 112 3.51 -1.86 4.41
C THR A 112 4.38 -3.11 4.47
N VAL A 113 5.45 -3.16 5.27
CA VAL A 113 6.24 -4.39 5.46
C VAL A 113 5.39 -5.53 6.05
N ILE A 114 4.36 -5.22 6.83
CA ILE A 114 3.49 -6.21 7.47
C ILE A 114 2.74 -7.03 6.42
N PRO A 115 1.89 -6.44 5.55
CA PRO A 115 1.20 -7.22 4.53
C PRO A 115 2.17 -7.84 3.52
N VAL A 116 3.35 -7.24 3.24
CA VAL A 116 4.39 -7.89 2.41
C VAL A 116 4.85 -9.22 3.02
N PHE A 117 5.23 -9.20 4.30
CA PHE A 117 5.66 -10.41 5.00
C PHE A 117 4.53 -11.44 5.10
N LEU A 118 3.33 -11.00 5.48
CA LEU A 118 2.19 -11.91 5.63
C LEU A 118 1.78 -12.54 4.29
N LEU A 119 1.80 -11.78 3.19
CA LEU A 119 1.57 -12.33 1.85
C LEU A 119 2.62 -13.34 1.44
N GLY A 120 3.91 -13.01 1.60
CA GLY A 120 5.00 -13.93 1.26
C GLY A 120 4.87 -15.25 2.03
N ARG A 121 4.52 -15.17 3.32
CA ARG A 121 4.30 -16.33 4.19
C ARG A 121 3.08 -17.14 3.78
N SER A 122 1.98 -16.49 3.41
CA SER A 122 0.74 -17.17 3.03
C SER A 122 0.84 -17.79 1.63
N LEU A 123 1.55 -17.17 0.68
CA LEU A 123 1.70 -17.66 -0.69
C LEU A 123 2.73 -18.78 -0.83
N TYR A 124 3.81 -18.72 -0.05
CA TYR A 124 4.93 -19.64 -0.15
C TYR A 124 5.26 -20.20 1.24
N ASP A 125 6.29 -19.66 1.86
CA ASP A 125 6.77 -20.07 3.18
C ASP A 125 7.37 -18.87 3.93
N GLU A 126 7.81 -19.11 5.16
CA GLU A 126 8.40 -18.07 5.99
C GLU A 126 9.73 -17.54 5.42
N ARG A 127 10.51 -18.38 4.73
CA ARG A 127 11.79 -17.95 4.15
C ARG A 127 11.55 -16.90 3.07
N MET A 128 10.61 -17.16 2.17
CA MET A 128 10.21 -16.22 1.13
C MET A 128 9.60 -14.94 1.71
N ALA A 129 8.85 -15.05 2.81
CA ALA A 129 8.33 -13.89 3.54
C ALA A 129 9.44 -12.94 4.01
N TRP A 130 10.51 -13.49 4.61
CA TRP A 130 11.67 -12.72 5.03
C TRP A 130 12.40 -12.09 3.84
N PHE A 131 12.60 -12.84 2.75
CA PHE A 131 13.21 -12.28 1.54
C PHE A 131 12.38 -11.10 1.00
N SER A 132 11.07 -11.27 0.82
CA SER A 132 10.20 -10.19 0.34
C SER A 132 10.24 -8.96 1.25
N ALA A 133 10.26 -9.16 2.57
CA ALA A 133 10.35 -8.06 3.53
C ALA A 133 11.72 -7.33 3.44
N ILE A 134 12.83 -8.07 3.35
CA ILE A 134 14.17 -7.48 3.19
C ILE A 134 14.24 -6.67 1.90
N PHE A 135 13.78 -7.23 0.77
CA PHE A 135 13.73 -6.51 -0.51
C PHE A 135 12.95 -5.19 -0.38
N TYR A 136 11.79 -5.23 0.26
CA TYR A 136 10.98 -4.03 0.52
C TYR A 136 11.73 -2.97 1.34
N VAL A 137 12.41 -3.39 2.42
CA VAL A 137 13.17 -2.48 3.28
C VAL A 137 14.34 -1.82 2.55
N THR A 138 15.02 -2.57 1.69
CA THR A 138 16.23 -2.11 0.99
C THR A 138 15.96 -1.28 -0.26
N LEU A 139 14.71 -1.19 -0.72
CA LEU A 139 14.40 -0.52 -1.99
C LEU A 139 14.55 1.00 -1.87
N PRO A 140 15.53 1.63 -2.53
CA PRO A 140 15.89 3.03 -2.29
C PRO A 140 14.78 4.01 -2.68
N ASN A 141 13.99 3.69 -3.71
CA ASN A 141 12.88 4.54 -4.14
C ASN A 141 11.77 4.60 -3.09
N LEU A 142 11.47 3.48 -2.44
CA LEU A 142 10.43 3.42 -1.40
C LEU A 142 10.86 4.24 -0.18
N LEU A 143 12.13 4.16 0.23
CA LEU A 143 12.67 4.96 1.31
C LEU A 143 12.52 6.47 1.07
N LYS A 144 12.71 6.94 -0.18
CA LYS A 144 12.56 8.35 -0.54
C LYS A 144 11.09 8.80 -0.51
N PHE A 145 10.19 8.00 -1.06
CA PHE A 145 8.77 8.33 -1.08
C PHE A 145 8.17 8.36 0.34
N ASP A 146 8.59 7.44 1.20
CA ASP A 146 8.08 7.32 2.56
C ASP A 146 8.45 8.54 3.44
N ALA A 147 9.47 9.32 3.08
CA ALA A 147 9.89 10.53 3.79
C ALA A 147 9.26 11.83 3.24
N GLN A 148 8.54 11.77 2.12
CA GLN A 148 7.97 12.95 1.45
C GLN A 148 6.47 13.05 1.67
N VAL A 149 5.90 14.24 1.45
CA VAL A 149 4.45 14.46 1.44
C VAL A 149 3.86 13.89 0.15
N ILE A 150 3.69 12.57 0.11
CA ILE A 150 3.20 11.86 -1.08
C ILE A 150 2.22 10.75 -0.71
N ARG A 151 1.18 10.57 -1.53
CA ARG A 151 0.09 9.61 -1.27
C ARG A 151 0.40 8.16 -1.62
N ASP A 152 1.51 7.88 -2.31
CA ASP A 152 1.80 6.54 -2.84
C ASP A 152 1.98 5.45 -1.77
N PRO A 153 2.68 5.70 -0.64
CA PRO A 153 2.76 4.73 0.45
C PRO A 153 1.39 4.35 1.03
N THR A 154 0.47 5.32 1.06
CA THR A 154 -0.93 5.08 1.50
C THR A 154 -1.62 4.11 0.55
N LEU A 155 -1.48 4.30 -0.76
CA LEU A 155 -2.07 3.41 -1.76
C LEU A 155 -1.47 1.99 -1.66
N TRP A 156 -0.15 1.87 -1.63
CA TRP A 156 0.53 0.57 -1.61
C TRP A 156 0.17 -0.25 -0.39
N PHE A 157 0.11 0.39 0.78
CA PHE A 157 -0.35 -0.23 2.02
C PHE A 157 -1.72 -0.88 1.83
N PHE A 158 -2.73 -0.11 1.39
CA PHE A 158 -4.09 -0.62 1.24
C PHE A 158 -4.23 -1.69 0.15
N ILE A 159 -3.48 -1.59 -0.95
CA ILE A 159 -3.46 -2.64 -1.99
C ILE A 159 -2.93 -3.94 -1.40
N LEU A 160 -1.79 -3.91 -0.71
CA LEU A 160 -1.15 -5.11 -0.17
C LEU A 160 -1.98 -5.74 0.96
N VAL A 161 -2.58 -4.92 1.83
CA VAL A 161 -3.54 -5.41 2.84
C VAL A 161 -4.74 -6.08 2.16
N THR A 162 -5.29 -5.47 1.10
CA THR A 162 -6.42 -6.05 0.34
C THR A 162 -6.04 -7.41 -0.25
N MET A 163 -4.88 -7.50 -0.90
CA MET A 163 -4.37 -8.74 -1.47
C MET A 163 -4.23 -9.83 -0.40
N TRP A 164 -3.63 -9.49 0.74
CA TRP A 164 -3.46 -10.41 1.86
C TRP A 164 -4.80 -10.92 2.40
N LEU A 165 -5.73 -10.02 2.67
CA LEU A 165 -7.05 -10.35 3.22
C LEU A 165 -7.88 -11.20 2.25
N ILE A 166 -7.82 -10.93 0.94
CA ILE A 166 -8.47 -11.77 -0.07
C ILE A 166 -7.88 -13.17 -0.06
N TYR A 167 -6.54 -13.27 -0.11
CA TYR A 167 -5.87 -14.56 -0.14
C TYR A 167 -6.21 -15.40 1.11
N GLU A 168 -6.08 -14.80 2.29
CA GLU A 168 -6.36 -15.48 3.56
C GLU A 168 -7.85 -15.79 3.74
N GLY A 169 -8.72 -14.87 3.31
CA GLY A 169 -10.18 -15.04 3.34
C GLY A 169 -10.66 -16.18 2.48
N LEU A 170 -10.08 -16.37 1.29
CA LEU A 170 -10.36 -17.52 0.44
C LEU A 170 -9.82 -18.81 1.06
N ASN A 171 -8.55 -18.83 1.49
CA ASN A 171 -7.93 -20.03 2.05
C ASN A 171 -8.62 -20.53 3.33
N ARG A 172 -9.03 -19.62 4.22
CA ARG A 172 -9.75 -19.95 5.47
C ARG A 172 -11.26 -20.06 5.28
N ASN A 173 -11.79 -19.74 4.09
CA ASN A 173 -13.22 -19.68 3.82
C ASN A 173 -13.97 -18.74 4.80
N GLN A 174 -13.36 -17.58 5.08
CA GLN A 174 -13.84 -16.59 6.04
C GLN A 174 -14.32 -15.32 5.31
N PRO A 175 -15.65 -15.12 5.14
CA PRO A 175 -16.19 -13.98 4.40
C PRO A 175 -15.92 -12.63 5.08
N LEU A 176 -15.72 -12.62 6.41
CA LEU A 176 -15.34 -11.41 7.14
C LEU A 176 -14.03 -10.81 6.62
N LEU A 177 -13.04 -11.65 6.30
CA LEU A 177 -11.77 -11.18 5.73
C LEU A 177 -11.97 -10.56 4.34
N ILE A 178 -12.91 -11.10 3.54
CA ILE A 178 -13.29 -10.51 2.25
C ILE A 178 -14.00 -9.15 2.45
N GLY A 179 -14.85 -9.04 3.47
CA GLY A 179 -15.47 -7.77 3.85
C GLY A 179 -14.43 -6.70 4.22
N LEU A 180 -13.46 -7.07 5.08
CA LEU A 180 -12.34 -6.18 5.43
C LEU A 180 -11.48 -5.82 4.22
N ALA A 181 -11.23 -6.78 3.31
CA ALA A 181 -10.53 -6.52 2.06
C ALA A 181 -11.25 -5.47 1.21
N SER A 182 -12.58 -5.53 1.17
CA SER A 182 -13.42 -4.59 0.42
C SER A 182 -13.33 -3.17 0.97
N ILE A 183 -13.29 -3.04 2.31
CA ILE A 183 -13.07 -1.76 2.99
C ILE A 183 -11.67 -1.22 2.66
N SER A 184 -10.65 -2.06 2.78
CA SER A 184 -9.25 -1.71 2.46
C SER A 184 -9.11 -1.28 1.00
N ALA A 185 -9.73 -2.00 0.06
CA ALA A 185 -9.74 -1.65 -1.36
C ALA A 185 -10.42 -0.30 -1.60
N GLY A 186 -11.53 -0.03 -0.88
CA GLY A 186 -12.22 1.26 -0.87
C GLY A 186 -11.27 2.40 -0.50
N LEU A 187 -10.59 2.27 0.65
CA LEU A 187 -9.61 3.25 1.14
C LEU A 187 -8.46 3.48 0.13
N GLY A 188 -7.95 2.42 -0.50
CA GLY A 188 -6.97 2.53 -1.57
C GLY A 188 -7.50 3.30 -2.79
N ALA A 189 -8.70 2.98 -3.26
CA ALA A 189 -9.34 3.64 -4.40
C ALA A 189 -9.64 5.13 -4.17
N ILE A 190 -9.98 5.52 -2.94
CA ILE A 190 -10.20 6.91 -2.56
C ILE A 190 -8.87 7.68 -2.51
N THR A 191 -7.77 7.01 -2.20
CA THR A 191 -6.44 7.62 -2.25
C THR A 191 -6.06 7.96 -3.69
N ARG A 192 -6.30 7.00 -4.61
CA ARG A 192 -5.83 7.04 -6.00
C ARG A 192 -6.71 6.18 -6.91
N VAL A 193 -6.93 6.66 -8.15
CA VAL A 193 -7.73 5.96 -9.17
C VAL A 193 -7.16 4.58 -9.51
N GLU A 194 -5.84 4.39 -9.38
CA GLU A 194 -5.19 3.10 -9.58
C GLU A 194 -5.74 2.03 -8.63
N GLY A 195 -6.21 2.40 -7.44
CA GLY A 195 -6.87 1.48 -6.51
C GLY A 195 -8.15 0.86 -7.06
N LEU A 196 -8.89 1.57 -7.93
CA LEU A 196 -10.06 1.02 -8.64
C LEU A 196 -9.64 -0.10 -9.61
N ILE A 197 -8.53 0.10 -10.32
CA ILE A 197 -7.99 -0.88 -11.27
C ILE A 197 -7.59 -2.15 -10.51
N PHE A 198 -6.84 -1.99 -9.41
CA PHE A 198 -6.46 -3.12 -8.56
C PHE A 198 -7.66 -3.84 -7.96
N TRP A 199 -8.67 -3.11 -7.48
CA TRP A 199 -9.91 -3.72 -7.03
C TRP A 199 -10.58 -4.56 -8.12
N GLY A 200 -10.68 -4.05 -9.35
CA GLY A 200 -11.28 -4.77 -10.47
C GLY A 200 -10.54 -6.07 -10.79
N VAL A 201 -9.21 -6.02 -10.83
CA VAL A 201 -8.35 -7.21 -11.03
C VAL A 201 -8.55 -8.23 -9.90
N LEU A 202 -8.60 -7.78 -8.65
CA LEU A 202 -8.80 -8.66 -7.50
C LEU A 202 -10.22 -9.23 -7.42
N ALA A 203 -11.24 -8.48 -7.85
CA ALA A 203 -12.61 -8.96 -7.98
C ALA A 203 -12.71 -10.08 -9.01
N LEU A 204 -12.07 -9.91 -10.17
CA LEU A 204 -11.96 -10.95 -11.19
C LEU A 204 -11.20 -12.17 -10.65
N TYR A 205 -10.10 -11.96 -9.91
CA TYR A 205 -9.40 -13.05 -9.26
C TYR A 205 -10.31 -13.86 -8.32
N VAL A 206 -11.08 -13.20 -7.45
CA VAL A 206 -12.06 -13.89 -6.57
C VAL A 206 -13.11 -14.65 -7.38
N ALA A 207 -13.61 -14.04 -8.47
CA ALA A 207 -14.63 -14.65 -9.33
C ALA A 207 -14.12 -15.87 -10.12
N PHE A 208 -12.85 -15.87 -10.57
CA PHE A 208 -12.30 -16.91 -11.44
C PHE A 208 -11.38 -17.91 -10.73
N CYS A 209 -10.90 -17.61 -9.52
CA CYS A 209 -10.03 -18.51 -8.78
C CYS A 209 -10.70 -19.88 -8.59
N ARG A 210 -10.04 -20.93 -9.11
CA ARG A 210 -10.50 -22.32 -8.97
C ARG A 210 -10.04 -22.86 -7.63
N THR A 211 -10.76 -22.48 -6.57
CA THR A 211 -10.56 -23.08 -5.25
C THR A 211 -11.48 -24.29 -5.12
N GLN A 212 -10.92 -25.50 -5.25
CA GLN A 212 -11.68 -26.76 -5.07
C GLN A 212 -12.32 -26.91 -3.68
N ARG A 213 -11.89 -26.08 -2.72
CA ARG A 213 -12.33 -26.11 -1.31
C ARG A 213 -13.53 -25.22 -1.00
N ILE A 214 -13.98 -24.36 -1.91
CA ILE A 214 -15.05 -23.38 -1.63
C ILE A 214 -16.31 -23.71 -2.46
N PRO A 215 -17.48 -23.92 -1.81
CA PRO A 215 -18.72 -24.15 -2.54
C PRO A 215 -19.16 -22.90 -3.31
N ILE A 216 -19.80 -23.10 -4.47
CA ILE A 216 -20.16 -21.99 -5.39
C ILE A 216 -21.01 -20.89 -4.72
N ARG A 217 -21.90 -21.26 -3.79
CA ARG A 217 -22.71 -20.31 -3.01
C ARG A 217 -21.84 -19.36 -2.17
N ARG A 218 -20.77 -19.86 -1.55
CA ARG A 218 -19.85 -19.03 -0.75
C ARG A 218 -18.97 -18.17 -1.65
N LYS A 219 -18.57 -18.69 -2.81
CA LYS A 219 -17.84 -17.90 -3.81
C LYS A 219 -18.69 -16.73 -4.31
N ALA A 220 -19.97 -16.98 -4.60
CA ALA A 220 -20.93 -15.92 -4.96
C ALA A 220 -21.11 -14.90 -3.84
N LEU A 221 -21.21 -15.34 -2.58
CA LEU A 221 -21.24 -14.45 -1.41
C LEU A 221 -19.99 -13.57 -1.32
N ASN A 222 -18.79 -14.14 -1.48
CA ASN A 222 -17.53 -13.38 -1.42
C ASN A 222 -17.44 -12.33 -2.53
N VAL A 223 -17.85 -12.68 -3.76
CA VAL A 223 -17.95 -11.71 -4.86
C VAL A 223 -18.98 -10.62 -4.54
N ALA A 224 -20.15 -11.00 -4.03
CA ALA A 224 -21.19 -10.03 -3.67
C ALA A 224 -20.71 -9.07 -2.57
N ILE A 225 -20.09 -9.56 -1.50
CA ILE A 225 -19.50 -8.75 -0.43
C ILE A 225 -18.50 -7.74 -1.03
N LEU A 226 -17.62 -8.21 -1.92
CA LEU A 226 -16.58 -7.38 -2.53
C LEU A 226 -17.14 -6.32 -3.48
N VAL A 227 -18.19 -6.65 -4.21
CA VAL A 227 -18.84 -5.76 -5.18
C VAL A 227 -19.87 -4.84 -4.53
N ILE A 228 -20.39 -5.16 -3.35
CA ILE A 228 -21.41 -4.34 -2.67
C ILE A 228 -20.75 -3.36 -1.70
N ILE A 229 -19.83 -3.80 -0.84
CA ILE A 229 -19.23 -2.94 0.19
C ILE A 229 -18.40 -1.82 -0.44
N PHE A 230 -17.66 -2.14 -1.51
CA PHE A 230 -16.77 -1.19 -2.15
C PHE A 230 -17.51 0.04 -2.75
N PRO A 231 -18.55 -0.12 -3.59
CA PRO A 231 -19.31 1.01 -4.10
C PRO A 231 -20.14 1.73 -3.03
N ILE A 232 -20.59 1.03 -1.97
CA ILE A 232 -21.28 1.69 -0.86
C ILE A 232 -20.34 2.69 -0.17
N LEU A 233 -19.11 2.29 0.14
CA LEU A 233 -18.11 3.20 0.72
C LEU A 233 -17.81 4.37 -0.22
N LEU A 234 -17.62 4.08 -1.51
CA LEU A 234 -17.32 5.09 -2.50
C LEU A 234 -18.50 6.09 -2.64
N SER A 235 -19.73 5.59 -2.75
CA SER A 235 -20.94 6.40 -2.87
C SER A 235 -21.24 7.22 -1.62
N ALA A 236 -21.00 6.70 -0.41
CA ALA A 236 -21.16 7.47 0.82
C ALA A 236 -20.24 8.71 0.84
N ILE A 237 -19.02 8.57 0.34
CA ILE A 237 -18.05 9.67 0.24
C ILE A 237 -18.45 10.66 -0.86
N PHE A 238 -18.85 10.15 -2.03
CA PHE A 238 -19.37 11.01 -3.11
C PHE A 238 -20.62 11.77 -2.69
N LEU A 239 -21.54 11.14 -1.95
CA LEU A 239 -22.74 11.79 -1.40
C LEU A 239 -22.40 12.86 -0.36
N SER A 240 -21.38 12.63 0.47
CA SER A 240 -20.89 13.61 1.45
C SER A 240 -20.22 14.83 0.79
N THR A 241 -19.65 14.64 -0.41
CA THR A 241 -18.99 15.69 -1.19
C THR A 241 -19.97 16.42 -2.14
N LYS A 242 -21.19 15.88 -2.29
CA LYS A 242 -22.20 16.27 -3.28
C LYS A 242 -22.89 17.61 -3.03
N ARG A 243 -22.47 18.39 -2.04
CA ARG A 243 -23.04 19.72 -1.81
C ARG A 243 -22.62 20.77 -2.84
N ASP A 244 -21.58 20.56 -3.67
CA ASP A 244 -21.20 21.55 -4.70
C ASP A 244 -20.58 21.05 -6.04
N THR A 245 -20.29 19.76 -6.25
CA THR A 245 -19.31 19.41 -7.33
C THR A 245 -19.60 18.10 -8.10
N ASN A 246 -20.66 18.06 -8.92
CA ASN A 246 -21.10 16.79 -9.54
C ASN A 246 -20.58 16.45 -10.95
N HIS A 247 -20.02 17.38 -11.73
CA HIS A 247 -19.71 17.09 -13.14
C HIS A 247 -18.24 17.29 -13.56
N ILE A 248 -17.45 18.01 -12.77
CA ILE A 248 -16.09 18.40 -13.15
C ILE A 248 -15.07 17.33 -12.73
N ALA A 249 -15.22 16.76 -11.53
CA ALA A 249 -14.29 15.79 -10.93
C ALA A 249 -14.07 14.52 -11.75
N VAL A 250 -15.15 13.83 -12.13
CA VAL A 250 -15.09 12.56 -12.87
C VAL A 250 -14.52 12.78 -14.28
N ARG A 251 -14.83 13.93 -14.89
CA ARG A 251 -14.36 14.31 -16.22
C ARG A 251 -12.87 14.66 -16.21
N GLU A 252 -12.37 15.32 -15.17
CA GLU A 252 -10.94 15.63 -15.01
C GLU A 252 -10.10 14.36 -14.72
N MET A 253 -10.57 13.46 -13.84
CA MET A 253 -9.83 12.23 -13.50
C MET A 253 -9.71 11.25 -14.68
N THR A 254 -10.78 11.10 -15.45
CA THR A 254 -10.78 10.23 -16.64
C THR A 254 -10.01 10.88 -17.79
N SER A 255 -10.14 12.20 -17.99
CA SER A 255 -9.44 12.90 -19.07
C SER A 255 -7.93 13.02 -18.84
N PHE A 256 -7.47 13.22 -17.60
CA PHE A 256 -6.03 13.26 -17.30
C PHE A 256 -5.35 11.92 -17.64
N SER A 257 -5.94 10.81 -17.21
CA SER A 257 -5.41 9.46 -17.51
C SER A 257 -5.44 9.17 -19.02
N PHE A 258 -6.53 9.52 -19.71
CA PHE A 258 -6.67 9.27 -21.15
C PHE A 258 -5.73 10.15 -21.99
N ASN A 259 -5.55 11.41 -21.61
CA ASN A 259 -4.66 12.34 -22.31
C ASN A 259 -3.18 11.98 -22.11
N VAL A 260 -2.80 11.52 -20.90
CA VAL A 260 -1.43 11.04 -20.63
C VAL A 260 -1.15 9.76 -21.40
N ILE A 261 -2.06 8.78 -21.39
CA ILE A 261 -1.92 7.55 -22.17
C ILE A 261 -1.83 7.87 -23.66
N ARG A 262 -2.74 8.72 -24.18
CA ARG A 262 -2.72 9.15 -25.59
C ARG A 262 -1.45 9.93 -25.93
N GLY A 263 -0.94 10.74 -25.01
CA GLY A 263 0.31 11.50 -25.13
C GLY A 263 1.52 10.58 -25.22
N ASN A 264 1.63 9.61 -24.33
CA ASN A 264 2.71 8.63 -24.31
C ASN A 264 2.67 7.70 -25.53
N VAL A 265 1.47 7.24 -25.93
CA VAL A 265 1.29 6.46 -27.16
C VAL A 265 1.65 7.28 -28.39
N ARG A 266 1.26 8.56 -28.44
CA ARG A 266 1.62 9.46 -29.56
C ARG A 266 3.12 9.74 -29.60
N ALA A 267 3.76 9.95 -28.46
CA ALA A 267 5.21 10.16 -28.36
C ALA A 267 6.01 8.90 -28.71
N PHE A 268 5.48 7.71 -28.41
CA PHE A 268 6.07 6.44 -28.82
C PHE A 268 5.93 6.19 -30.33
N LEU A 269 4.77 6.49 -30.91
CA LEU A 269 4.50 6.31 -32.35
C LEU A 269 5.14 7.40 -33.23
N ARG A 270 5.39 8.58 -32.66
CA ARG A 270 6.09 9.70 -33.30
C ARG A 270 7.05 10.31 -32.28
N PRO A 271 8.25 9.73 -32.10
CA PRO A 271 9.28 10.33 -31.25
C PRO A 271 9.61 11.71 -31.84
N ALA A 272 9.17 12.76 -31.15
CA ALA A 272 9.58 14.11 -31.49
C ALA A 272 11.00 14.32 -30.95
N ASP A 273 11.85 14.96 -31.75
CA ASP A 273 13.22 15.28 -31.34
C ASP A 273 13.16 16.19 -30.10
N PRO A 274 13.72 15.76 -28.95
CA PRO A 274 13.59 16.49 -27.69
C PRO A 274 14.32 17.85 -27.70
N ILE A 275 15.18 18.09 -28.70
CA ILE A 275 16.04 19.28 -28.84
C ILE A 275 15.36 20.38 -29.66
N ALA A 276 14.40 20.06 -30.53
CA ALA A 276 13.79 21.02 -31.45
C ALA A 276 12.85 22.06 -30.77
N ARG A 277 12.65 21.96 -29.44
CA ARG A 277 11.84 22.92 -28.64
C ARG A 277 12.66 23.97 -27.90
N ILE A 278 13.93 24.16 -28.24
CA ILE A 278 14.72 25.31 -27.78
C ILE A 278 14.87 26.25 -28.97
N ASN A 279 13.82 27.03 -29.24
CA ASN A 279 13.99 28.29 -29.96
C ASN A 279 14.09 29.38 -28.90
N ILE A 280 15.21 30.11 -28.94
CA ILE A 280 15.53 31.32 -28.18
C ILE A 280 14.49 32.40 -28.48
#